data_AF-A0A2H3KCI8-F1
#
_entry.id   AF-A0A2H3KCI8-F1
#
_cell.length_a   1.000
_cell.length_b   1.000
_cell.length_c   1.000
_cell.angle_alpha   90.00
_cell.angle_beta   90.00
_cell.angle_gamma   90.00
#
_symmetry.space_group_name_H-M   'P 1'
#
loop_
_entity.id
_entity.type
_entity.pdbx_description
1 polymer ?
#
loop_
_entity_poly.entity_id
_entity_poly.type
_entity_poly.pdbx_seq_one_letter_code
_entity_poly.pdbx_strand_id
1 'polypeptide(L)'
;MEKTYTVGFSQEQVNYLGFKNLDLPILHENDTEYHNYITSIFANNDIDVIVFDLNKNLIQSLKLSLHIRLSLAELKEKTLIPIVFLTTQSLESIIKLSDIWYQIIATGSVYFTELKLVKHDVQHVEGLNESSYKNSFLNKITIRPDESIGKHSIANEWGAFSLDKAAHTEVLKSNENLKQTFHKLYFKYIQALQFDLETLNKKSHIKGYINVEKADLIESNGKKIVLIDDESEKGWGLVLGKLFKNADFKVINEKIKSFEDFSDTSKKMILEEEIDLFLIDLRLNGVDEDDNLPIEKFSGYDVISKIKKQNKGNQIIVFTASNKVWNIKPLLDFGADAFYVKESPEYLFSKEISQNNYQSFKKNVAFSFNRSYLKAIYSRIDNLISNLAIKKTEQNGDFIEEILVLLNQAIEMHDYAKTEKQFAYAYVTLYMIIEIMNKEYAKENEEKNWCIDDEKIKKWRKIDHTIDFDDTDEKYRSEANKILGIAIQKLEIEKTNEILLTVNRCVTRRTIFIHPKATNKEGELMKADGKIYTKDGFIELFNLIELLLTKIELSV
;
A
#
# COMPACT_ATOMS: atom_id res chain seq x y z
N MET A 1 -30.69 -14.27 41.57
CA MET A 1 -31.82 -14.70 40.71
C MET A 1 -32.40 -13.56 39.86
N GLU A 2 -32.46 -12.30 40.32
CA GLU A 2 -33.05 -11.19 39.54
C GLU A 2 -32.39 -10.87 38.18
N LYS A 3 -31.17 -11.40 37.96
CA LYS A 3 -30.38 -11.23 36.75
C LYS A 3 -30.21 -12.53 35.93
N THR A 4 -31.01 -13.56 36.26
CA THR A 4 -31.11 -14.78 35.48
C THR A 4 -32.20 -14.60 34.43
N TYR A 5 -31.86 -14.83 33.16
CA TYR A 5 -32.79 -14.67 32.04
C TYR A 5 -32.98 -16.00 31.31
N THR A 6 -34.24 -16.33 31.00
CA THR A 6 -34.61 -17.44 30.11
C THR A 6 -34.82 -16.92 28.70
N VAL A 7 -34.53 -17.73 27.69
CA VAL A 7 -34.71 -17.36 26.27
C VAL A 7 -35.61 -18.37 25.56
N GLY A 8 -36.75 -17.91 25.05
CA GLY A 8 -37.69 -18.74 24.28
C GLY A 8 -38.55 -19.70 25.13
N PHE A 9 -38.74 -19.41 26.41
CA PHE A 9 -39.56 -20.23 27.31
C PHE A 9 -41.04 -19.87 27.17
N SER A 10 -41.94 -20.85 27.41
CA SER A 10 -43.38 -20.57 27.46
C SER A 10 -43.74 -19.81 28.74
N GLN A 11 -44.86 -19.07 28.70
CA GLN A 11 -45.33 -18.32 29.87
C GLN A 11 -45.50 -19.21 31.13
N GLU A 12 -45.92 -20.46 30.95
CA GLU A 12 -46.03 -21.43 32.04
C GLU A 12 -44.66 -21.76 32.67
N GLN A 13 -43.65 -22.06 31.84
CA GLN A 13 -42.29 -22.32 32.33
C GLN A 13 -41.72 -21.08 33.02
N VAL A 14 -41.95 -19.89 32.47
CA VAL A 14 -41.49 -18.62 33.06
C VAL A 14 -42.14 -18.38 34.42
N ASN A 15 -43.46 -18.57 34.53
CA ASN A 15 -44.19 -18.44 35.80
C ASN A 15 -43.70 -19.45 36.83
N TYR A 16 -43.41 -20.69 36.40
CA TYR A 16 -42.85 -21.72 37.26
C TYR A 16 -41.45 -21.32 37.77
N LEU A 17 -40.59 -20.78 36.89
CA LEU A 17 -39.20 -20.43 37.22
C LEU A 17 -39.04 -19.10 37.95
N GLY A 18 -39.93 -18.14 37.74
CA GLY A 18 -39.81 -16.78 38.30
C GLY A 18 -38.60 -16.01 37.76
N PHE A 19 -38.02 -16.44 36.64
CA PHE A 19 -36.95 -15.73 35.94
C PHE A 19 -37.53 -14.76 34.91
N LYS A 20 -36.75 -13.75 34.51
CA LYS A 20 -37.14 -12.87 33.41
C LYS A 20 -37.02 -13.62 32.09
N ASN A 21 -37.99 -13.46 31.21
CA ASN A 21 -37.98 -14.11 29.91
C ASN A 21 -37.66 -13.13 28.79
N LEU A 22 -36.82 -13.56 27.87
CA LEU A 22 -36.52 -12.88 26.62
C LEU A 22 -37.22 -13.64 25.49
N ASP A 23 -37.97 -12.91 24.69
CA ASP A 23 -38.58 -13.47 23.48
C ASP A 23 -37.49 -13.89 22.51
N LEU A 24 -37.63 -15.09 21.95
CA LEU A 24 -36.73 -15.61 20.93
C LEU A 24 -37.43 -15.46 19.56
N PRO A 25 -37.03 -14.47 18.74
CA PRO A 25 -37.57 -14.34 17.40
C PRO A 25 -37.08 -15.50 16.51
N ILE A 26 -37.76 -15.71 15.39
CA ILE A 26 -37.25 -16.58 14.32
C ILE A 26 -36.05 -15.87 13.69
N LEU A 27 -34.85 -16.45 13.79
CA LEU A 27 -33.63 -15.93 13.19
C LEU A 27 -33.27 -16.82 12.00
N HIS A 28 -33.27 -16.25 10.79
CA HIS A 28 -33.17 -16.97 9.52
C HIS A 28 -31.73 -17.32 9.13
N GLU A 29 -30.99 -17.98 10.03
CA GLU A 29 -29.59 -18.40 9.84
C GLU A 29 -28.61 -17.28 9.44
N ASN A 30 -28.99 -16.02 9.60
CA ASN A 30 -28.17 -14.86 9.29
C ASN A 30 -27.43 -14.37 10.55
N ASP A 31 -26.10 -14.47 10.57
CA ASP A 31 -25.24 -14.02 11.67
C ASP A 31 -25.49 -12.56 12.11
N THR A 32 -25.93 -11.69 11.19
CA THR A 32 -26.29 -10.31 11.53
C THR A 32 -27.52 -10.24 12.43
N GLU A 33 -28.52 -11.09 12.20
CA GLU A 33 -29.71 -11.14 13.04
C GLU A 33 -29.36 -11.66 14.44
N TYR A 34 -28.53 -12.71 14.52
CA TYR A 34 -28.01 -13.21 15.80
C TYR A 34 -27.21 -12.12 16.54
N HIS A 35 -26.29 -11.44 15.85
CA HIS A 35 -25.54 -10.32 16.42
C HIS A 35 -26.46 -9.24 16.97
N ASN A 36 -27.41 -8.74 16.17
CA ASN A 36 -28.30 -7.65 16.56
C ASN A 36 -29.19 -8.04 17.74
N TYR A 37 -29.66 -9.29 17.77
CA TYR A 37 -30.45 -9.80 18.88
C TYR A 37 -29.63 -9.83 20.18
N ILE A 38 -28.42 -10.41 20.16
CA ILE A 38 -27.60 -10.51 21.37
C ILE A 38 -27.19 -9.12 21.89
N THR A 39 -26.78 -8.20 21.01
CA THR A 39 -26.35 -6.87 21.45
C THR A 39 -27.51 -6.08 22.04
N SER A 40 -28.70 -6.20 21.46
CA SER A 40 -29.93 -5.59 21.99
C SER A 40 -30.29 -6.12 23.39
N ILE A 41 -30.32 -7.45 23.59
CA ILE A 41 -30.72 -8.00 24.89
C ILE A 41 -29.72 -7.65 25.99
N PHE A 42 -28.41 -7.67 25.70
CA PHE A 42 -27.39 -7.33 26.69
C PHE A 42 -27.24 -5.82 26.89
N ALA A 43 -27.63 -4.97 25.95
CA ALA A 43 -27.69 -3.52 26.16
C ALA A 43 -28.84 -3.14 27.09
N ASN A 44 -30.00 -3.80 26.94
CA ASN A 44 -31.22 -3.46 27.67
C ASN A 44 -31.37 -4.20 29.01
N ASN A 45 -30.56 -5.22 29.26
CA ASN A 45 -30.68 -6.06 30.45
C ASN A 45 -29.33 -6.27 31.13
N ASP A 46 -29.37 -6.33 32.45
CA ASP A 46 -28.24 -6.75 33.27
C ASP A 46 -28.36 -8.26 33.51
N ILE A 47 -27.64 -9.03 32.68
CA ILE A 47 -27.74 -10.50 32.60
C ILE A 47 -26.50 -11.11 33.24
N ASP A 48 -26.68 -11.84 34.33
CA ASP A 48 -25.61 -12.57 35.00
C ASP A 48 -25.58 -14.04 34.58
N VAL A 49 -26.73 -14.63 34.22
CA VAL A 49 -26.87 -16.01 33.78
C VAL A 49 -27.93 -16.08 32.69
N ILE A 50 -27.64 -16.79 31.60
CA ILE A 50 -28.60 -17.01 30.52
C ILE A 50 -28.98 -18.49 30.42
N VAL A 51 -30.27 -18.77 30.30
CA VAL A 51 -30.84 -20.10 30.22
C VAL A 51 -31.56 -20.30 28.89
N PHE A 52 -31.14 -21.29 28.11
CA PHE A 52 -31.75 -21.65 26.84
C PHE A 52 -32.51 -22.98 26.93
N ASP A 53 -33.67 -23.09 26.28
CA ASP A 53 -34.43 -24.33 26.15
C ASP A 53 -34.03 -25.07 24.87
N LEU A 54 -33.13 -26.06 25.01
CA LEU A 54 -32.66 -26.85 23.87
C LEU A 54 -33.74 -27.81 23.34
N ASN A 55 -34.78 -28.12 24.11
CA ASN A 55 -35.84 -29.01 23.65
C ASN A 55 -36.70 -28.34 22.56
N LYS A 56 -36.75 -27.01 22.55
CA LYS A 56 -37.52 -26.23 21.55
C LYS A 56 -36.64 -25.68 20.44
N ASN A 57 -35.49 -25.09 20.78
CA ASN A 57 -34.72 -24.27 19.86
C ASN A 57 -33.24 -24.68 19.84
N LEU A 58 -32.96 -25.96 19.56
CA LEU A 58 -31.61 -26.54 19.67
C LEU A 58 -30.55 -25.74 18.91
N ILE A 59 -30.65 -25.65 17.57
CA ILE A 59 -29.64 -25.00 16.73
C ILE A 59 -29.48 -23.53 17.07
N GLN A 60 -30.60 -22.81 17.18
CA GLN A 60 -30.61 -21.38 17.43
C GLN A 60 -29.98 -21.03 18.78
N SER A 61 -30.23 -21.83 19.82
CA SER A 61 -29.65 -21.64 21.15
C SER A 61 -28.13 -21.86 21.16
N LEU A 62 -27.64 -22.87 20.42
CA LEU A 62 -26.20 -23.13 20.30
C LEU A 62 -25.50 -22.02 19.50
N LYS A 63 -26.09 -21.56 18.39
CA LYS A 63 -25.60 -20.42 17.60
C LYS A 63 -25.56 -19.12 18.43
N LEU A 64 -26.63 -18.80 19.16
CA LEU A 64 -26.68 -17.65 20.06
C LEU A 64 -25.58 -17.72 21.13
N SER A 65 -25.35 -18.91 21.70
CA SER A 65 -24.31 -19.10 22.71
C SER A 65 -22.90 -18.84 22.18
N LEU A 66 -22.59 -19.27 20.95
CA LEU A 66 -21.33 -18.96 20.28
C LEU A 66 -21.21 -17.46 19.98
N HIS A 67 -22.27 -16.82 19.50
CA HIS A 67 -22.28 -15.38 19.27
C HIS A 67 -22.06 -14.59 20.57
N ILE A 68 -22.68 -14.99 21.69
CA ILE A 68 -22.45 -14.36 22.99
C ILE A 68 -20.98 -14.45 23.37
N ARG A 69 -20.37 -15.65 23.29
CA ARG A 69 -18.97 -15.85 23.66
C ARG A 69 -18.00 -15.06 22.76
N LEU A 70 -18.27 -14.99 21.46
CA LEU A 70 -17.35 -14.40 20.47
C LEU A 70 -17.51 -12.89 20.25
N SER A 71 -18.57 -12.25 20.77
CA SER A 71 -18.80 -10.79 20.58
C SER A 71 -18.07 -9.95 21.64
N LEU A 72 -16.75 -10.13 21.74
CA LEU A 72 -15.90 -9.51 22.76
C LEU A 72 -15.95 -7.97 22.71
N ALA A 73 -15.99 -7.38 21.52
CA ALA A 73 -15.94 -5.94 21.34
C ALA A 73 -17.20 -5.25 21.88
N GLU A 74 -18.37 -5.86 21.69
CA GLU A 74 -19.67 -5.29 22.06
C GLU A 74 -20.08 -5.67 23.48
N LEU A 75 -19.86 -6.92 23.89
CA LEU A 75 -20.36 -7.46 25.15
C LEU A 75 -19.34 -7.36 26.30
N LYS A 76 -18.03 -7.26 26.01
CA LYS A 76 -16.96 -7.20 27.02
C LYS A 76 -17.08 -8.34 28.03
N GLU A 77 -17.07 -8.05 29.34
CA GLU A 77 -17.22 -9.05 30.42
C GLU A 77 -18.50 -9.88 30.31
N LYS A 78 -19.54 -9.39 29.63
CA LYS A 78 -20.80 -10.13 29.42
C LYS A 78 -20.62 -11.34 28.50
N THR A 79 -19.53 -11.44 27.73
CA THR A 79 -19.21 -12.68 27.00
C THR A 79 -18.86 -13.82 27.93
N LEU A 80 -18.53 -13.55 29.20
CA LEU A 80 -18.01 -14.53 30.16
C LEU A 80 -19.10 -15.16 31.04
N ILE A 81 -20.36 -14.73 30.94
CA ILE A 81 -21.44 -15.22 31.79
C ILE A 81 -21.64 -16.75 31.67
N PRO A 82 -22.15 -17.43 32.70
CA PRO A 82 -22.63 -18.81 32.59
C PRO A 82 -23.75 -18.94 31.56
N ILE A 83 -23.69 -20.01 30.77
CA ILE A 83 -24.76 -20.43 29.86
C ILE A 83 -25.32 -21.75 30.36
N VAL A 84 -26.63 -21.81 30.58
CA VAL A 84 -27.33 -23.01 31.08
C VAL A 84 -28.27 -23.51 30.01
N PHE A 85 -28.15 -24.79 29.67
CA PHE A 85 -28.99 -25.49 28.73
C PHE A 85 -30.00 -26.36 29.47
N LEU A 86 -31.27 -26.01 29.32
CA LEU A 86 -32.37 -26.87 29.72
C LEU A 86 -32.61 -27.92 28.63
N THR A 87 -32.52 -29.19 28.99
CA THR A 87 -32.73 -30.29 28.06
C THR A 87 -33.20 -31.54 28.80
N THR A 88 -34.06 -32.34 28.16
CA THR A 88 -34.33 -33.72 28.57
C THR A 88 -33.71 -34.73 27.60
N GLN A 89 -33.06 -34.24 26.54
CA GLN A 89 -32.37 -35.06 25.54
C GLN A 89 -31.00 -35.48 26.05
N SER A 90 -30.54 -36.66 25.63
CA SER A 90 -29.17 -37.09 25.89
C SER A 90 -28.17 -36.24 25.11
N LEU A 91 -26.93 -36.15 25.60
CA LEU A 91 -25.84 -35.48 24.89
C LEU A 91 -25.60 -36.09 23.49
N GLU A 92 -25.76 -37.40 23.35
CA GLU A 92 -25.63 -38.10 22.06
C GLU A 92 -26.67 -37.59 21.06
N SER A 93 -27.93 -37.45 21.48
CA SER A 93 -29.00 -36.91 20.63
C SER A 93 -28.69 -35.48 20.21
N ILE A 94 -28.25 -34.64 21.15
CA ILE A 94 -27.90 -33.25 20.87
C ILE A 94 -26.78 -33.17 19.82
N ILE A 95 -25.68 -33.91 20.01
CA ILE A 95 -24.52 -33.88 19.10
C ILE A 95 -24.93 -34.30 17.68
N LYS A 96 -25.73 -35.37 17.54
CA LYS A 96 -26.20 -35.84 16.22
C LYS A 96 -27.06 -34.81 15.48
N LEU A 97 -27.79 -33.97 16.20
CA LEU A 97 -28.75 -33.03 15.63
C LEU A 97 -28.20 -31.61 15.44
N SER A 98 -26.98 -31.31 15.92
CA SER A 98 -26.47 -29.94 16.00
C SER A 98 -25.24 -29.61 15.14
N ASP A 99 -24.82 -30.51 14.26
CA ASP A 99 -23.72 -30.30 13.30
C ASP A 99 -22.49 -29.65 13.96
N ILE A 100 -21.89 -28.58 13.42
CA ILE A 100 -20.72 -27.94 14.03
C ILE A 100 -21.03 -27.18 15.33
N TRP A 101 -22.30 -26.95 15.65
CA TRP A 101 -22.73 -26.09 16.75
C TRP A 101 -22.62 -26.76 18.12
N TYR A 102 -22.51 -28.10 18.20
CA TYR A 102 -22.32 -28.80 19.48
C TYR A 102 -21.02 -28.40 20.18
N GLN A 103 -20.03 -27.82 19.48
CA GLN A 103 -18.73 -27.52 20.06
C GLN A 103 -18.82 -26.69 21.34
N ILE A 104 -19.81 -25.78 21.45
CA ILE A 104 -20.08 -24.98 22.65
C ILE A 104 -20.37 -25.84 23.89
N ILE A 105 -20.96 -27.03 23.72
CA ILE A 105 -21.30 -27.97 24.80
C ILE A 105 -20.05 -28.50 25.51
N ALA A 106 -18.94 -28.61 24.78
CA ALA A 106 -17.66 -29.07 25.34
C ALA A 106 -16.86 -27.94 26.03
N THR A 107 -17.39 -26.70 26.03
CA THR A 107 -16.70 -25.52 26.55
C THR A 107 -17.00 -25.25 28.03
N GLY A 108 -16.16 -24.42 28.66
CA GLY A 108 -16.30 -24.04 30.06
C GLY A 108 -17.51 -23.13 30.31
N SER A 109 -18.00 -23.15 31.55
CA SER A 109 -19.15 -22.37 32.00
C SER A 109 -20.41 -22.58 31.13
N VAL A 110 -20.56 -23.81 30.64
CA VAL A 110 -21.75 -24.33 29.99
C VAL A 110 -22.27 -25.48 30.87
N TYR A 111 -23.54 -25.38 31.27
CA TYR A 111 -24.16 -26.30 32.22
C TYR A 111 -25.43 -26.89 31.62
N PHE A 112 -25.78 -28.12 32.03
CA PHE A 112 -27.00 -28.80 31.61
C PHE A 112 -27.87 -29.07 32.82
N THR A 113 -29.18 -28.87 32.66
CA THR A 113 -30.14 -29.09 33.73
C THR A 113 -31.51 -29.47 33.16
N GLU A 114 -32.39 -29.91 34.05
CA GLU A 114 -33.80 -30.14 33.77
C GLU A 114 -34.66 -29.04 34.41
N LEU A 115 -35.88 -28.86 33.90
CA LEU A 115 -36.80 -27.80 34.36
C LEU A 115 -37.00 -27.77 35.89
N LYS A 116 -36.99 -28.94 36.54
CA LYS A 116 -37.20 -29.07 37.99
C LYS A 116 -36.01 -28.62 38.82
N LEU A 117 -34.80 -28.68 38.26
CA LEU A 117 -33.54 -28.43 38.97
C LEU A 117 -32.93 -27.06 38.66
N VAL A 118 -33.29 -26.45 37.53
CA VAL A 118 -32.68 -25.19 37.07
C VAL A 118 -32.67 -24.08 38.12
N LYS A 119 -33.70 -23.95 38.98
CA LYS A 119 -33.71 -22.95 40.07
C LYS A 119 -32.56 -23.13 41.06
N HIS A 120 -32.27 -24.37 41.40
CA HIS A 120 -31.17 -24.72 42.28
C HIS A 120 -29.84 -24.56 41.53
N ASP A 121 -29.74 -25.12 40.33
CA ASP A 121 -28.46 -25.22 39.61
C ASP A 121 -27.91 -23.84 39.22
N VAL A 122 -28.76 -22.89 38.81
CA VAL A 122 -28.31 -21.52 38.46
C VAL A 122 -27.71 -20.75 39.64
N GLN A 123 -27.89 -21.21 40.89
CA GLN A 123 -27.24 -20.61 42.06
C GLN A 123 -25.77 -21.06 42.22
N HIS A 124 -25.37 -22.11 41.50
CA HIS A 124 -24.07 -22.77 41.61
C HIS A 124 -23.25 -22.72 40.32
N VAL A 125 -23.70 -21.95 39.31
CA VAL A 125 -22.96 -21.77 38.06
C VAL A 125 -21.98 -20.61 38.17
N GLU A 126 -20.82 -20.76 37.53
CA GLU A 126 -19.77 -19.74 37.51
C GLU A 126 -19.39 -19.38 36.08
N GLY A 127 -19.13 -18.08 35.87
CA GLY A 127 -18.72 -17.55 34.59
C GLY A 127 -17.29 -17.95 34.25
N LEU A 128 -16.90 -17.73 33.00
CA LEU A 128 -15.51 -17.78 32.61
C LEU A 128 -14.76 -16.61 33.26
N ASN A 129 -13.46 -16.77 33.42
CA ASN A 129 -12.53 -15.67 33.66
C ASN A 129 -11.62 -15.54 32.44
N GLU A 130 -10.75 -14.53 32.40
CA GLU A 130 -9.89 -14.27 31.24
C GLU A 130 -9.01 -15.48 30.88
N SER A 131 -8.44 -16.17 31.87
CA SER A 131 -7.59 -17.33 31.62
C SER A 131 -8.38 -18.56 31.15
N SER A 132 -9.58 -18.77 31.72
CA SER A 132 -10.44 -19.89 31.33
C SER A 132 -11.19 -19.63 30.02
N TYR A 133 -11.39 -18.37 29.59
CA TYR A 133 -11.95 -18.06 28.28
C TYR A 133 -11.12 -18.67 27.16
N LYS A 134 -9.80 -18.49 27.20
CA LYS A 134 -8.90 -19.06 26.18
C LYS A 134 -8.87 -20.59 26.26
N ASN A 135 -8.57 -21.14 27.43
CA ASN A 135 -8.29 -22.58 27.59
C ASN A 135 -9.55 -23.45 27.61
N SER A 136 -10.65 -22.94 28.19
CA SER A 136 -11.88 -23.69 28.38
C SER A 136 -12.93 -23.40 27.31
N PHE A 137 -12.81 -22.32 26.53
CA PHE A 137 -13.73 -22.01 25.42
C PHE A 137 -13.00 -21.92 24.07
N LEU A 138 -12.15 -20.91 23.86
CA LEU A 138 -11.65 -20.57 22.53
C LEU A 138 -10.82 -21.70 21.89
N ASN A 139 -9.96 -22.36 22.67
CA ASN A 139 -9.13 -23.48 22.20
C ASN A 139 -9.93 -24.77 21.93
N LYS A 140 -11.21 -24.82 22.29
CA LYS A 140 -12.07 -26.00 22.14
C LYS A 140 -13.05 -25.91 20.98
N ILE A 141 -13.13 -24.75 20.32
CA ILE A 141 -14.01 -24.53 19.19
C ILE A 141 -13.19 -24.30 17.91
N THR A 142 -13.81 -24.55 16.78
CA THR A 142 -13.30 -24.25 15.45
C THR A 142 -14.46 -23.78 14.60
N ILE A 143 -14.44 -22.51 14.21
CA ILE A 143 -15.39 -21.93 13.26
C ILE A 143 -14.70 -21.83 11.91
N ARG A 144 -15.32 -22.41 10.89
CA ARG A 144 -14.85 -22.33 9.50
C ARG A 144 -15.61 -21.23 8.77
N PRO A 145 -15.00 -20.61 7.75
CA PRO A 145 -15.77 -19.77 6.85
C PRO A 145 -16.80 -20.62 6.09
N ASP A 146 -17.83 -19.96 5.57
CA ASP A 146 -18.81 -20.58 4.67
C ASP A 146 -18.09 -21.14 3.43
N GLU A 147 -18.34 -22.42 3.10
CA GLU A 147 -17.71 -23.11 1.98
C GLU A 147 -18.03 -22.46 0.62
N SER A 148 -19.14 -21.72 0.53
CA SER A 148 -19.52 -20.96 -0.67
C SER A 148 -18.64 -19.71 -0.88
N ILE A 149 -17.92 -19.26 0.16
CA ILE A 149 -17.06 -18.09 0.09
C ILE A 149 -15.62 -18.55 -0.11
N GLY A 150 -15.09 -18.32 -1.32
CA GLY A 150 -13.70 -18.64 -1.65
C GLY A 150 -12.71 -17.95 -0.68
N LYS A 151 -11.62 -18.65 -0.34
CA LYS A 151 -10.57 -18.19 0.58
C LYS A 151 -10.06 -16.77 0.29
N HIS A 152 -9.97 -16.41 -0.99
CA HIS A 152 -9.50 -15.09 -1.44
C HIS A 152 -10.50 -13.97 -1.13
N SER A 153 -11.80 -14.22 -1.27
CA SER A 153 -12.85 -13.25 -0.92
C SER A 153 -12.78 -12.88 0.57
N ILE A 154 -12.54 -13.89 1.43
CA ILE A 154 -12.37 -13.68 2.88
C ILE A 154 -11.10 -12.89 3.19
N ALA A 155 -9.98 -13.19 2.52
CA ALA A 155 -8.75 -12.44 2.68
C ALA A 155 -8.90 -10.98 2.21
N ASN A 156 -9.68 -10.72 1.17
CA ASN A 156 -9.96 -9.36 0.71
C ASN A 156 -10.75 -8.54 1.75
N GLU A 157 -11.83 -9.10 2.32
CA GLU A 157 -12.60 -8.45 3.40
C GLU A 157 -11.74 -8.25 4.67
N TRP A 158 -11.00 -9.29 5.08
CA TRP A 158 -10.17 -9.25 6.28
C TRP A 158 -8.96 -8.32 6.15
N GLY A 159 -8.35 -8.25 4.96
CA GLY A 159 -7.19 -7.41 4.69
C GLY A 159 -7.53 -5.93 4.83
N ALA A 160 -8.70 -5.50 4.32
CA ALA A 160 -9.17 -4.12 4.49
C ALA A 160 -9.42 -3.79 5.97
N PHE A 161 -10.01 -4.73 6.72
CA PHE A 161 -10.21 -4.58 8.16
C PHE A 161 -8.90 -4.49 8.95
N SER A 162 -7.93 -5.35 8.62
CA SER A 162 -6.62 -5.36 9.26
C SER A 162 -5.90 -4.03 9.04
N LEU A 163 -6.00 -3.46 7.84
CA LEU A 163 -5.47 -2.14 7.53
C LEU A 163 -6.21 -1.02 8.28
N ASP A 164 -7.55 -1.01 8.30
CA ASP A 164 -8.37 -0.03 9.03
C ASP A 164 -8.01 0.01 10.52
N LYS A 165 -7.81 -1.17 11.12
CA LYS A 165 -7.42 -1.33 12.52
C LYS A 165 -5.97 -0.90 12.77
N ALA A 166 -5.03 -1.28 11.90
CA ALA A 166 -3.62 -0.92 12.03
C ALA A 166 -3.38 0.58 11.84
N ALA A 167 -4.20 1.24 11.02
CA ALA A 167 -4.14 2.69 10.79
C ALA A 167 -5.01 3.51 11.76
N HIS A 168 -5.79 2.85 12.63
CA HIS A 168 -6.71 3.49 13.57
C HIS A 168 -7.72 4.43 12.89
N THR A 169 -8.17 4.09 11.67
CA THR A 169 -9.13 4.92 10.94
C THR A 169 -10.58 4.64 11.34
N GLU A 170 -10.88 3.40 11.77
CA GLU A 170 -12.20 2.91 12.22
C GLU A 170 -13.37 3.23 11.27
N VAL A 171 -13.09 3.38 9.97
CA VAL A 171 -14.11 3.79 8.99
C VAL A 171 -15.04 2.64 8.61
N LEU A 172 -14.57 1.40 8.69
CA LEU A 172 -15.38 0.23 8.33
C LEU A 172 -16.48 -0.03 9.36
N LYS A 173 -16.16 0.11 10.66
CA LYS A 173 -17.14 -0.05 11.74
C LYS A 173 -18.24 1.03 11.72
N SER A 174 -17.89 2.21 11.20
CA SER A 174 -18.81 3.34 11.08
C SER A 174 -19.71 3.26 9.84
N ASN A 175 -19.47 2.31 8.94
CA ASN A 175 -20.23 2.14 7.70
C ASN A 175 -21.31 1.04 7.86
N GLU A 176 -22.58 1.41 7.67
CA GLU A 176 -23.73 0.52 7.88
C GLU A 176 -23.73 -0.76 7.02
N ASN A 177 -23.21 -0.69 5.80
CA ASN A 177 -23.15 -1.84 4.89
C ASN A 177 -21.99 -2.76 5.24
N LEU A 178 -20.83 -2.19 5.58
CA LEU A 178 -19.60 -2.94 5.83
C LEU A 178 -19.52 -3.48 7.27
N LYS A 179 -20.18 -2.83 8.23
CA LYS A 179 -20.17 -3.29 9.62
C LYS A 179 -20.77 -4.69 9.79
N GLN A 180 -21.72 -5.06 8.92
CA GLN A 180 -22.39 -6.37 8.95
C GLN A 180 -21.42 -7.53 8.71
N THR A 181 -20.33 -7.31 7.96
CA THR A 181 -19.27 -8.30 7.79
C THR A 181 -18.66 -8.72 9.13
N PHE A 182 -18.55 -7.80 10.09
CA PHE A 182 -18.03 -8.09 11.43
C PHE A 182 -19.05 -8.76 12.35
N HIS A 183 -20.31 -8.86 11.91
CA HIS A 183 -21.31 -9.62 12.63
C HIS A 183 -21.18 -11.13 12.38
N LYS A 184 -20.57 -11.51 11.25
CA LYS A 184 -20.29 -12.91 10.87
C LYS A 184 -19.51 -13.62 11.97
N LEU A 185 -19.96 -14.81 12.35
CA LEU A 185 -19.40 -15.59 13.45
C LEU A 185 -17.92 -15.91 13.23
N TYR A 186 -17.55 -16.21 11.98
CA TYR A 186 -16.16 -16.45 11.61
C TYR A 186 -15.26 -15.24 11.87
N PHE A 187 -15.68 -14.02 11.51
CA PHE A 187 -14.90 -12.81 11.77
C PHE A 187 -14.76 -12.55 13.28
N LYS A 188 -15.83 -12.76 14.05
CA LYS A 188 -15.77 -12.69 15.52
C LYS A 188 -14.80 -13.71 16.11
N TYR A 189 -14.78 -14.92 15.57
CA TYR A 189 -13.85 -15.99 15.96
C TYR A 189 -12.38 -15.60 15.72
N ILE A 190 -12.05 -15.12 14.52
CA ILE A 190 -10.68 -14.67 14.21
C ILE A 190 -10.27 -13.48 15.08
N GLN A 191 -11.17 -12.51 15.29
CA GLN A 191 -10.91 -11.40 16.20
C GLN A 191 -10.64 -11.88 17.62
N ALA A 192 -11.40 -12.86 18.12
CA ALA A 192 -11.19 -13.44 19.45
C ALA A 192 -9.85 -14.17 19.57
N LEU A 193 -9.37 -14.84 18.51
CA LEU A 193 -8.04 -15.47 18.49
C LEU A 193 -6.90 -14.45 18.58
N GLN A 194 -7.10 -13.25 18.05
CA GLN A 194 -6.12 -12.15 18.10
C GLN A 194 -6.33 -11.21 19.30
N PHE A 195 -7.37 -11.44 20.10
CA PHE A 195 -7.74 -10.52 21.17
C PHE A 195 -6.83 -10.69 22.38
N ASP A 196 -6.29 -9.58 22.87
CA ASP A 196 -5.57 -9.55 24.15
C ASP A 196 -6.57 -9.49 25.30
N LEU A 197 -6.78 -10.62 25.97
CA LEU A 197 -7.76 -10.76 27.05
C LEU A 197 -7.44 -9.89 28.26
N GLU A 198 -6.18 -9.49 28.48
CA GLU A 198 -5.81 -8.58 29.58
C GLU A 198 -6.46 -7.18 29.45
N THR A 199 -7.00 -6.87 28.26
CA THR A 199 -7.74 -5.63 28.02
C THR A 199 -9.21 -5.67 28.47
N LEU A 200 -9.78 -6.84 28.78
CA LEU A 200 -11.16 -6.96 29.28
C LEU A 200 -11.31 -6.34 30.68
N ASN A 201 -10.37 -6.64 31.60
CA ASN A 201 -10.36 -6.15 32.97
C ASN A 201 -9.85 -4.72 33.17
N LYS A 202 -9.39 -4.04 32.11
CA LYS A 202 -9.13 -2.59 32.21
C LYS A 202 -10.48 -1.90 32.34
N LYS A 203 -11.00 -1.85 33.58
CA LYS A 203 -11.98 -0.86 34.02
C LYS A 203 -11.50 0.43 33.41
N SER A 204 -12.24 0.89 32.43
CA SER A 204 -12.08 2.22 31.92
C SER A 204 -12.36 3.14 33.11
N HIS A 205 -11.32 3.48 33.87
CA HIS A 205 -11.23 4.70 34.67
C HIS A 205 -11.17 5.89 33.71
N ILE A 206 -12.05 5.86 32.72
CA ILE A 206 -12.30 6.85 31.72
C ILE A 206 -13.71 7.35 32.07
N LYS A 207 -13.77 8.13 33.15
CA LYS A 207 -14.65 9.29 33.11
C LYS A 207 -14.07 10.19 32.01
N GLY A 208 -14.62 10.11 30.79
CA GLY A 208 -14.56 11.20 29.82
C GLY A 208 -13.41 11.29 28.80
N TYR A 209 -12.57 10.27 28.60
CA TYR A 209 -11.53 10.26 27.55
C TYR A 209 -11.32 8.88 26.94
N ILE A 210 -12.16 8.48 25.98
CA ILE A 210 -11.81 7.38 25.07
C ILE A 210 -10.44 7.76 24.51
N ASN A 211 -9.40 6.99 24.80
CA ASN A 211 -8.13 7.16 24.13
C ASN A 211 -8.30 6.59 22.72
N VAL A 212 -9.03 7.32 21.88
CA VAL A 212 -9.11 7.05 20.45
C VAL A 212 -7.71 7.36 19.96
N GLU A 213 -6.90 6.31 19.76
CA GLU A 213 -5.61 6.47 19.09
C GLU A 213 -5.88 7.25 17.80
N LYS A 214 -5.24 8.42 17.67
CA LYS A 214 -5.48 9.31 16.54
C LYS A 214 -5.15 8.53 15.28
N ALA A 215 -6.06 8.54 14.29
CA ALA A 215 -5.84 7.94 12.99
C ALA A 215 -4.43 8.27 12.46
N ASP A 216 -3.65 7.22 12.21
CA ASP A 216 -2.29 7.35 11.70
C ASP A 216 -2.33 7.49 10.19
N LEU A 217 -2.66 8.68 9.69
CA LEU A 217 -2.86 8.93 8.26
C LEU A 217 -1.54 9.05 7.48
N ILE A 218 -1.65 8.94 6.15
CA ILE A 218 -0.57 9.19 5.21
C ILE A 218 -0.68 10.62 4.70
N GLU A 219 0.38 11.42 4.81
CA GLU A 219 0.42 12.77 4.25
C GLU A 219 0.52 12.71 2.71
N SER A 220 -0.49 13.22 2.04
CA SER A 220 -0.65 13.12 0.59
C SER A 220 -1.29 14.39 -0.01
N ASN A 221 -1.02 15.55 0.60
CA ASN A 221 -1.60 16.82 0.18
C ASN A 221 -1.31 17.09 -1.30
N GLY A 222 -2.38 17.26 -2.10
CA GLY A 222 -2.28 17.56 -3.53
C GLY A 222 -1.76 16.41 -4.39
N LYS A 223 -1.71 15.18 -3.85
CA LYS A 223 -1.36 13.97 -4.60
C LYS A 223 -2.58 13.35 -5.24
N LYS A 224 -2.43 12.90 -6.48
CA LYS A 224 -3.45 12.15 -7.20
C LYS A 224 -3.17 10.66 -7.16
N ILE A 225 -4.10 9.88 -6.62
CA ILE A 225 -3.92 8.46 -6.34
C ILE A 225 -5.09 7.71 -6.94
N VAL A 226 -4.81 6.61 -7.65
CA VAL A 226 -5.84 5.76 -8.23
C VAL A 226 -5.73 4.35 -7.66
N LEU A 227 -6.80 3.87 -7.05
CA LEU A 227 -6.99 2.46 -6.72
C LEU A 227 -7.65 1.74 -7.89
N ILE A 228 -7.07 0.63 -8.32
CA ILE A 228 -7.64 -0.30 -9.30
C ILE A 228 -7.83 -1.63 -8.57
N ASP A 229 -9.07 -1.95 -8.20
CA ASP A 229 -9.44 -3.15 -7.42
C ASP A 229 -10.92 -3.48 -7.71
N ASP A 230 -11.20 -4.67 -8.23
CA ASP A 230 -12.53 -5.15 -8.62
C ASP A 230 -13.44 -5.49 -7.43
N GLU A 231 -12.89 -5.51 -6.22
CA GLU A 231 -13.61 -5.69 -4.95
C GLU A 231 -13.38 -4.50 -4.01
N SER A 232 -13.06 -3.32 -4.56
CA SER A 232 -12.77 -2.11 -3.78
C SER A 232 -13.91 -1.71 -2.82
N GLU A 233 -15.15 -2.05 -3.15
CA GLU A 233 -16.35 -1.81 -2.36
C GLU A 233 -16.41 -2.63 -1.08
N LYS A 234 -15.64 -3.72 -0.95
CA LYS A 234 -15.53 -4.52 0.28
C LYS A 234 -14.76 -3.82 1.40
N GLY A 235 -14.31 -2.59 1.17
CA GLY A 235 -13.76 -1.70 2.18
C GLY A 235 -12.46 -1.02 1.77
N TRP A 236 -11.73 -1.55 0.79
CA TRP A 236 -10.45 -1.00 0.34
C TRP A 236 -10.57 0.45 -0.12
N GLY A 237 -11.55 0.77 -0.96
CA GLY A 237 -11.76 2.14 -1.44
C GLY A 237 -12.04 3.12 -0.30
N LEU A 238 -12.84 2.70 0.70
CA LEU A 238 -13.18 3.53 1.86
C LEU A 238 -11.98 3.72 2.79
N VAL A 239 -11.27 2.64 3.13
CA VAL A 239 -10.11 2.67 4.03
C VAL A 239 -8.98 3.48 3.41
N LEU A 240 -8.59 3.17 2.17
CA LEU A 240 -7.52 3.88 1.48
C LEU A 240 -7.89 5.35 1.24
N GLY A 241 -9.13 5.62 0.82
CA GLY A 241 -9.62 6.99 0.65
C GLY A 241 -9.57 7.82 1.94
N LYS A 242 -9.79 7.19 3.11
CA LYS A 242 -9.59 7.86 4.41
C LYS A 242 -8.12 8.01 4.77
N LEU A 243 -7.32 6.99 4.46
CA LEU A 243 -5.91 6.87 4.85
C LEU A 243 -5.05 7.97 4.22
N PHE A 244 -5.30 8.30 2.95
CA PHE A 244 -4.59 9.34 2.22
C PHE A 244 -5.18 10.72 2.51
N LYS A 245 -4.52 11.46 3.39
CA LYS A 245 -4.97 12.77 3.82
C LYS A 245 -4.84 13.80 2.67
N ASN A 246 -5.95 14.46 2.34
CA ASN A 246 -6.05 15.53 1.34
C ASN A 246 -5.51 15.16 -0.06
N ALA A 247 -5.63 13.89 -0.44
CA ALA A 247 -5.35 13.43 -1.81
C ALA A 247 -6.60 13.57 -2.70
N ASP A 248 -6.38 13.72 -4.01
CA ASP A 248 -7.37 13.39 -5.04
C ASP A 248 -7.34 11.87 -5.23
N PHE A 249 -8.17 11.16 -4.45
CA PHE A 249 -8.24 9.70 -4.44
C PHE A 249 -9.40 9.22 -5.31
N LYS A 250 -9.08 8.44 -6.34
CA LYS A 250 -10.06 7.84 -7.25
C LYS A 250 -10.02 6.32 -7.18
N VAL A 251 -11.14 5.69 -7.51
CA VAL A 251 -11.29 4.24 -7.52
C VAL A 251 -11.82 3.80 -8.87
N ILE A 252 -11.15 2.83 -9.47
CA ILE A 252 -11.61 2.07 -10.63
C ILE A 252 -12.02 0.69 -10.11
N ASN A 253 -13.32 0.45 -10.09
CA ASN A 253 -13.92 -0.80 -9.64
C ASN A 253 -14.53 -1.52 -10.85
N GLU A 254 -13.68 -2.20 -11.61
CA GLU A 254 -14.08 -2.94 -12.81
C GLU A 254 -13.40 -4.32 -12.81
N LYS A 255 -14.21 -5.37 -12.95
CA LYS A 255 -13.71 -6.74 -13.13
C LYS A 255 -13.26 -6.92 -14.58
N ILE A 256 -11.97 -7.19 -14.80
CA ILE A 256 -11.35 -7.24 -16.13
C ILE A 256 -10.40 -8.44 -16.26
N LYS A 257 -10.25 -8.99 -17.48
CA LYS A 257 -9.24 -10.03 -17.77
C LYS A 257 -7.94 -9.43 -18.29
N SER A 258 -8.04 -8.28 -18.95
CA SER A 258 -6.95 -7.54 -19.56
C SER A 258 -7.24 -6.04 -19.50
N PHE A 259 -6.21 -5.22 -19.66
CA PHE A 259 -6.33 -3.77 -19.74
C PHE A 259 -7.33 -3.32 -20.79
N GLU A 260 -7.47 -4.07 -21.89
CA GLU A 260 -8.39 -3.72 -22.97
C GLU A 260 -9.86 -3.90 -22.61
N ASP A 261 -10.17 -4.62 -21.53
CA ASP A 261 -11.54 -4.80 -21.05
C ASP A 261 -12.05 -3.62 -20.21
N PHE A 262 -11.18 -2.70 -19.80
CA PHE A 262 -11.60 -1.50 -19.08
C PHE A 262 -12.54 -0.62 -19.93
N SER A 263 -13.44 0.08 -19.25
CA SER A 263 -14.22 1.15 -19.86
C SER A 263 -13.33 2.25 -20.45
N ASP A 264 -13.79 2.92 -21.50
CA ASP A 264 -13.05 4.04 -22.11
C ASP A 264 -12.71 5.14 -21.10
N THR A 265 -13.62 5.39 -20.15
CA THR A 265 -13.40 6.36 -19.06
C THR A 265 -12.22 5.95 -18.17
N SER A 266 -12.13 4.67 -17.80
CA SER A 266 -11.03 4.14 -16.98
C SER A 266 -9.71 4.12 -17.74
N LYS A 267 -9.72 3.71 -19.02
CA LYS A 267 -8.52 3.78 -19.88
C LYS A 267 -8.01 5.21 -20.01
N LYS A 268 -8.92 6.16 -20.25
CA LYS A 268 -8.60 7.59 -20.33
C LYS A 268 -7.99 8.10 -19.02
N MET A 269 -8.59 7.76 -17.88
CA MET A 269 -8.06 8.13 -16.57
C MET A 269 -6.65 7.59 -16.37
N ILE A 270 -6.41 6.31 -16.67
CA ILE A 270 -5.12 5.65 -16.45
C ILE A 270 -4.02 6.22 -17.36
N LEU A 271 -4.33 6.48 -18.64
CA LEU A 271 -3.32 6.81 -19.65
C LEU A 271 -3.10 8.31 -19.85
N GLU A 272 -4.12 9.15 -19.62
CA GLU A 272 -4.07 10.58 -19.93
C GLU A 272 -3.97 11.48 -18.69
N GLU A 273 -4.37 11.01 -17.50
CA GLU A 273 -4.30 11.84 -16.31
C GLU A 273 -2.93 11.81 -15.61
N GLU A 274 -2.59 12.93 -14.97
CA GLU A 274 -1.38 13.05 -14.14
C GLU A 274 -1.58 12.39 -12.78
N ILE A 275 -1.30 11.08 -12.71
CA ILE A 275 -1.40 10.25 -11.50
C ILE A 275 -0.03 10.14 -10.83
N ASP A 276 0.03 10.44 -9.52
CA ASP A 276 1.25 10.33 -8.72
C ASP A 276 1.52 8.90 -8.24
N LEU A 277 0.47 8.10 -8.03
CA LEU A 277 0.56 6.74 -7.51
C LEU A 277 -0.65 5.89 -7.94
N PHE A 278 -0.37 4.72 -8.49
CA PHE A 278 -1.34 3.66 -8.70
C PHE A 278 -1.24 2.61 -7.58
N LEU A 279 -2.39 2.24 -7.03
CA LEU A 279 -2.56 1.10 -6.15
C LEU A 279 -3.33 0.05 -6.94
N ILE A 280 -2.72 -1.09 -7.25
CA ILE A 280 -3.28 -2.05 -8.20
C ILE A 280 -3.44 -3.40 -7.50
N ASP A 281 -4.66 -3.91 -7.41
CA ASP A 281 -4.86 -5.30 -7.04
C ASP A 281 -4.33 -6.22 -8.15
N LEU A 282 -3.63 -7.28 -7.74
CA LEU A 282 -3.05 -8.20 -8.70
C LEU A 282 -4.12 -8.99 -9.45
N ARG A 283 -5.30 -9.22 -8.86
CA ARG A 283 -6.33 -10.13 -9.37
C ARG A 283 -7.66 -9.43 -9.70
N LEU A 284 -7.65 -8.65 -10.76
CA LEU A 284 -8.80 -7.88 -11.22
C LEU A 284 -9.87 -8.72 -11.96
N ASN A 285 -9.62 -10.01 -12.19
CA ASN A 285 -10.63 -10.95 -12.73
C ASN A 285 -11.21 -11.87 -11.64
N GLY A 286 -10.99 -11.55 -10.36
CA GLY A 286 -11.57 -12.24 -9.21
C GLY A 286 -11.28 -13.74 -9.15
N VAL A 287 -12.31 -14.53 -8.82
CA VAL A 287 -12.22 -15.99 -8.61
C VAL A 287 -11.83 -16.81 -9.85
N ASP A 288 -11.88 -16.20 -11.03
CA ASP A 288 -11.53 -16.86 -12.29
C ASP A 288 -10.00 -16.97 -12.50
N GLU A 289 -9.20 -16.34 -11.63
CA GLU A 289 -7.74 -16.42 -11.63
C GLU A 289 -7.22 -17.42 -10.59
N ASP A 290 -6.88 -18.62 -11.06
CA ASP A 290 -6.33 -19.72 -10.26
C ASP A 290 -4.99 -19.33 -9.60
N ASP A 291 -4.80 -19.81 -8.36
CA ASP A 291 -3.57 -19.67 -7.58
C ASP A 291 -2.32 -20.26 -8.24
N ASN A 292 -2.50 -21.17 -9.19
CA ASN A 292 -1.42 -21.81 -9.94
C ASN A 292 -1.07 -21.08 -11.25
N LEU A 293 -1.76 -19.99 -11.59
CA LEU A 293 -1.40 -19.20 -12.76
C LEU A 293 0.00 -18.58 -12.57
N PRO A 294 0.87 -18.63 -13.60
CA PRO A 294 2.04 -17.78 -13.69
C PRO A 294 1.63 -16.32 -13.53
N ILE A 295 2.48 -15.52 -12.88
CA ILE A 295 2.11 -14.16 -12.50
C ILE A 295 1.81 -13.26 -13.69
N GLU A 296 2.45 -13.56 -14.82
CA GLU A 296 2.29 -12.87 -16.10
C GLU A 296 0.90 -13.07 -16.72
N LYS A 297 0.10 -13.99 -16.16
CA LYS A 297 -1.29 -14.25 -16.59
C LYS A 297 -2.34 -13.59 -15.72
N PHE A 298 -1.96 -12.93 -14.62
CA PHE A 298 -2.93 -12.17 -13.83
C PHE A 298 -3.30 -10.87 -14.56
N SER A 299 -4.57 -10.49 -14.50
CA SER A 299 -5.09 -9.24 -15.06
C SER A 299 -4.35 -8.01 -14.54
N GLY A 300 -4.03 -7.94 -13.24
CA GLY A 300 -3.27 -6.84 -12.66
C GLY A 300 -1.87 -6.69 -13.27
N TYR A 301 -1.25 -7.81 -13.70
CA TYR A 301 0.03 -7.78 -14.41
C TYR A 301 -0.07 -7.09 -15.77
N ASP A 302 -1.12 -7.38 -16.54
CA ASP A 302 -1.35 -6.74 -17.84
C ASP A 302 -1.55 -5.22 -17.69
N VAL A 303 -2.29 -4.80 -16.65
CA VAL A 303 -2.47 -3.37 -16.31
C VAL A 303 -1.14 -2.69 -15.98
N ILE A 304 -0.32 -3.29 -15.10
CA ILE A 304 1.02 -2.77 -14.75
C ILE A 304 1.88 -2.62 -16.01
N SER A 305 1.89 -3.65 -16.85
CA SER A 305 2.66 -3.69 -18.09
C SER A 305 2.24 -2.57 -19.04
N LYS A 306 0.93 -2.31 -19.19
CA LYS A 306 0.43 -1.22 -20.02
C LYS A 306 0.84 0.16 -19.48
N ILE A 307 0.69 0.39 -18.17
CA ILE A 307 1.05 1.66 -17.52
C ILE A 307 2.54 1.94 -17.64
N LYS A 308 3.40 0.95 -17.41
CA LYS A 308 4.86 1.08 -17.50
C LYS A 308 5.36 1.18 -18.95
N LYS A 309 4.66 0.55 -19.90
CA LYS A 309 4.93 0.72 -21.33
C LYS A 309 4.61 2.13 -21.82
N GLN A 310 3.55 2.74 -21.29
CA GLN A 310 3.21 4.14 -21.57
C GLN A 310 4.24 5.10 -20.98
N ASN A 311 4.64 4.89 -19.73
CA ASN A 311 5.70 5.65 -19.08
C ASN A 311 6.28 4.84 -17.90
N LYS A 312 7.58 4.48 -18.00
CA LYS A 312 8.29 3.68 -16.99
C LYS A 312 8.34 4.38 -15.62
N GLY A 313 8.30 5.72 -15.61
CA GLY A 313 8.34 6.55 -14.40
C GLY A 313 7.05 6.62 -13.59
N ASN A 314 5.94 6.04 -14.09
CA ASN A 314 4.71 5.91 -13.30
C ASN A 314 4.96 5.11 -12.03
N GLN A 315 4.42 5.53 -10.89
CA GLN A 315 4.66 4.88 -9.60
C GLN A 315 3.53 3.90 -9.28
N ILE A 316 3.86 2.65 -8.94
CA ILE A 316 2.89 1.56 -8.76
C ILE A 316 3.19 0.78 -7.47
N ILE A 317 2.17 0.61 -6.63
CA ILE A 317 2.18 -0.35 -5.51
C ILE A 317 1.14 -1.43 -5.77
N VAL A 318 1.58 -2.69 -5.75
CA VAL A 318 0.70 -3.84 -6.02
C VAL A 318 0.14 -4.43 -4.73
N PHE A 319 -1.16 -4.68 -4.69
CA PHE A 319 -1.84 -5.36 -3.60
C PHE A 319 -2.00 -6.84 -3.95
N THR A 320 -1.64 -7.73 -3.03
CA THR A 320 -1.72 -9.18 -3.26
C THR A 320 -2.03 -9.94 -1.99
N ALA A 321 -2.87 -10.98 -2.07
CA ALA A 321 -3.10 -11.89 -0.94
C ALA A 321 -1.97 -12.93 -0.78
N SER A 322 -1.09 -13.08 -1.77
CA SER A 322 -0.04 -14.10 -1.74
C SER A 322 1.21 -13.59 -1.04
N ASN A 323 1.65 -14.31 0.00
CA ASN A 323 2.92 -14.08 0.68
C ASN A 323 4.10 -14.85 0.04
N LYS A 324 3.88 -15.52 -1.09
CA LYS A 324 4.89 -16.39 -1.72
C LYS A 324 5.96 -15.55 -2.42
N VAL A 325 7.22 -15.76 -2.06
CA VAL A 325 8.38 -15.01 -2.58
C VAL A 325 8.47 -15.04 -4.11
N TRP A 326 8.11 -16.16 -4.74
CA TRP A 326 8.09 -16.30 -6.21
C TRP A 326 7.03 -15.45 -6.90
N ASN A 327 6.02 -14.93 -6.18
CA ASN A 327 5.10 -13.95 -6.74
C ASN A 327 5.64 -12.51 -6.55
N ILE A 328 6.38 -12.24 -5.49
CA ILE A 328 6.83 -10.88 -5.16
C ILE A 328 7.99 -10.42 -6.05
N LYS A 329 9.02 -11.26 -6.25
CA LYS A 329 10.19 -10.85 -7.03
C LYS A 329 9.83 -10.48 -8.47
N PRO A 330 9.03 -11.28 -9.21
CA PRO A 330 8.62 -10.90 -10.54
C PRO A 330 7.86 -9.57 -10.58
N LEU A 331 6.95 -9.29 -9.64
CA LEU A 331 6.24 -7.99 -9.63
C LEU A 331 7.19 -6.79 -9.65
N LEU A 332 8.26 -6.87 -8.87
CA LEU A 332 9.30 -5.83 -8.84
C LEU A 332 10.11 -5.80 -10.14
N ASP A 333 10.50 -6.97 -10.65
CA ASP A 333 11.25 -7.09 -11.92
C ASP A 333 10.43 -6.56 -13.12
N PHE A 334 9.10 -6.59 -13.04
CA PHE A 334 8.17 -6.12 -14.06
C PHE A 334 7.70 -4.67 -13.88
N GLY A 335 8.27 -3.96 -12.91
CA GLY A 335 8.15 -2.51 -12.79
C GLY A 335 7.30 -2.02 -11.63
N ALA A 336 6.74 -2.88 -10.77
CA ALA A 336 6.14 -2.40 -9.53
C ALA A 336 7.21 -1.77 -8.63
N ASP A 337 6.91 -0.61 -8.04
CA ASP A 337 7.84 0.09 -7.15
C ASP A 337 7.84 -0.53 -5.75
N ALA A 338 6.68 -1.08 -5.33
CA ALA A 338 6.55 -1.86 -4.11
C ALA A 338 5.28 -2.74 -4.13
N PHE A 339 5.06 -3.47 -3.04
CA PHE A 339 3.86 -4.29 -2.85
C PHE A 339 3.30 -4.14 -1.43
N TYR A 340 2.03 -4.51 -1.27
CA TYR A 340 1.34 -4.67 -0.02
C TYR A 340 0.70 -6.06 0.04
N VAL A 341 1.03 -6.83 1.08
CA VAL A 341 0.42 -8.15 1.29
C VAL A 341 -0.86 -7.97 2.10
N LYS A 342 -2.00 -8.28 1.47
CA LYS A 342 -3.30 -8.34 2.12
C LYS A 342 -3.25 -9.43 3.20
N GLU A 343 -3.57 -9.07 4.44
CA GLU A 343 -3.61 -10.03 5.52
C GLU A 343 -4.76 -11.02 5.32
N SER A 344 -4.47 -12.31 5.49
CA SER A 344 -5.47 -13.37 5.50
C SER A 344 -5.73 -13.84 6.93
N PRO A 345 -6.99 -14.11 7.30
CA PRO A 345 -7.32 -14.62 8.62
C PRO A 345 -6.74 -16.02 8.88
N GLU A 346 -6.32 -16.76 7.83
CA GLU A 346 -5.70 -18.08 7.97
C GLU A 346 -4.37 -18.06 8.73
N TYR A 347 -3.63 -16.94 8.70
CA TYR A 347 -2.28 -16.84 9.28
C TYR A 347 -2.24 -16.22 10.67
N LEU A 348 -3.40 -15.79 11.23
CA LEU A 348 -3.54 -15.19 12.56
C LEU A 348 -2.39 -14.23 12.93
N PHE A 349 -2.25 -13.15 12.18
CA PHE A 349 -1.22 -12.14 12.43
C PHE A 349 -1.39 -11.48 13.81
N SER A 350 -0.27 -11.21 14.50
CA SER A 350 -0.28 -10.43 15.75
C SER A 350 -0.49 -8.94 15.45
N LYS A 351 -0.92 -8.17 16.46
CA LYS A 351 -1.09 -6.71 16.33
C LYS A 351 0.20 -6.03 15.87
N GLU A 352 1.36 -6.45 16.38
CA GLU A 352 2.66 -5.92 15.98
C GLU A 352 2.98 -6.20 14.51
N ILE A 353 2.63 -7.39 14.01
CA ILE A 353 2.84 -7.74 12.59
C ILE A 353 1.97 -6.85 11.70
N SER A 354 0.68 -6.69 12.00
CA SER A 354 -0.21 -5.83 11.22
C SER A 354 0.24 -4.37 11.24
N GLN A 355 0.70 -3.88 12.41
CA GLN A 355 1.30 -2.54 12.52
C GLN A 355 2.57 -2.40 11.68
N ASN A 356 3.46 -3.39 11.70
CA ASN A 356 4.69 -3.38 10.89
C ASN A 356 4.39 -3.44 9.38
N ASN A 357 3.39 -4.22 8.97
CA ASN A 357 2.90 -4.28 7.59
C ASN A 357 2.40 -2.89 7.15
N TYR A 358 1.58 -2.24 7.98
CA TYR A 358 1.11 -0.88 7.72
C TYR A 358 2.25 0.15 7.66
N GLN A 359 3.19 0.15 8.61
CA GLN A 359 4.32 1.08 8.58
C GLN A 359 5.23 0.86 7.35
N SER A 360 5.35 -0.39 6.89
CA SER A 360 6.05 -0.69 5.64
C SER A 360 5.31 -0.13 4.43
N PHE A 361 3.97 -0.24 4.39
CA PHE A 361 3.15 0.39 3.36
C PHE A 361 3.34 1.92 3.32
N LYS A 362 3.30 2.61 4.47
CA LYS A 362 3.54 4.07 4.53
C LYS A 362 4.90 4.45 3.96
N LYS A 363 5.95 3.69 4.29
CA LYS A 363 7.30 3.92 3.77
C LYS A 363 7.35 3.74 2.25
N ASN A 364 6.68 2.71 1.74
CA ASN A 364 6.60 2.45 0.30
C ASN A 364 5.87 3.58 -0.43
N VAL A 365 4.75 4.07 0.11
CA VAL A 365 4.05 5.25 -0.46
C VAL A 365 4.96 6.47 -0.48
N ALA A 366 5.62 6.79 0.65
CA ALA A 366 6.51 7.95 0.73
C ALA A 366 7.68 7.85 -0.27
N PHE A 367 8.22 6.64 -0.46
CA PHE A 367 9.21 6.37 -1.48
C PHE A 367 8.68 6.61 -2.90
N SER A 368 7.49 6.10 -3.23
CA SER A 368 6.83 6.34 -4.52
C SER A 368 6.57 7.83 -4.78
N PHE A 369 6.04 8.58 -3.80
CA PHE A 369 5.85 10.02 -3.95
C PHE A 369 7.16 10.77 -4.20
N ASN A 370 8.25 10.39 -3.55
CA ASN A 370 9.56 10.99 -3.76
C ASN A 370 10.14 10.71 -5.17
N ARG A 371 9.58 9.72 -5.88
CA ARG A 371 9.96 9.27 -7.21
C ARG A 371 8.99 9.66 -8.32
N SER A 372 7.85 10.27 -7.98
CA SER A 372 6.86 10.80 -8.95
C SER A 372 7.46 11.70 -10.04
N TYR A 373 8.59 12.37 -9.78
CA TYR A 373 9.33 13.16 -10.77
C TYR A 373 9.82 12.35 -11.99
N LEU A 374 10.03 11.04 -11.83
CA LEU A 374 10.51 10.17 -12.89
C LEU A 374 9.55 10.13 -14.07
N LYS A 375 8.24 10.22 -13.83
CA LYS A 375 7.24 10.30 -14.90
C LYS A 375 7.56 11.45 -15.87
N ALA A 376 7.79 12.64 -15.33
CA ALA A 376 8.12 13.82 -16.13
C ALA A 376 9.48 13.68 -16.83
N ILE A 377 10.49 13.09 -16.17
CA ILE A 377 11.81 12.87 -16.77
C ILE A 377 11.76 11.86 -17.91
N TYR A 378 11.08 10.72 -17.74
CA TYR A 378 10.89 9.74 -18.80
C TYR A 378 10.18 10.35 -20.01
N SER A 379 9.07 11.07 -19.80
CA SER A 379 8.38 11.75 -20.92
C SER A 379 9.28 12.73 -21.67
N ARG A 380 10.12 13.48 -20.96
CA ARG A 380 11.08 14.42 -21.58
C ARG A 380 12.17 13.69 -22.36
N ILE A 381 12.71 12.60 -21.81
CA ILE A 381 13.70 11.75 -22.48
C ILE A 381 13.09 11.10 -23.73
N ASP A 382 11.90 10.53 -23.66
CA ASP A 382 11.23 9.89 -24.79
C ASP A 382 10.97 10.90 -25.92
N ASN A 383 10.54 12.11 -25.58
CA ASN A 383 10.38 13.20 -26.54
C ASN A 383 11.72 13.60 -27.18
N LEU A 384 12.78 13.72 -26.37
CA LEU A 384 14.11 14.08 -26.84
C LEU A 384 14.69 12.99 -27.77
N ILE A 385 14.57 11.72 -27.39
CA ILE A 385 14.96 10.56 -28.19
C ILE A 385 14.21 10.58 -29.53
N SER A 386 12.89 10.77 -29.51
CA SER A 386 12.07 10.82 -30.73
C SER A 386 12.52 11.94 -31.67
N ASN A 387 12.77 13.13 -31.12
CA ASN A 387 13.23 14.29 -31.89
C ASN A 387 14.63 14.06 -32.49
N LEU A 388 15.56 13.49 -31.73
CA LEU A 388 16.91 13.19 -32.21
C LEU A 388 16.91 12.10 -33.29
N ALA A 389 16.07 11.07 -33.14
CA ALA A 389 15.92 10.01 -34.13
C ALA A 389 15.46 10.55 -35.50
N ILE A 390 14.57 11.55 -35.52
CA ILE A 390 14.14 12.22 -36.77
C ILE A 390 15.28 13.01 -37.42
N LYS A 391 16.18 13.59 -36.64
CA LYS A 391 17.34 14.35 -37.15
C LYS A 391 18.51 13.46 -37.58
N LYS A 392 18.39 12.13 -37.44
CA LYS A 392 19.43 11.16 -37.84
C LYS A 392 19.60 11.13 -39.35
N THR A 393 20.83 11.36 -39.80
CA THR A 393 21.29 11.28 -41.18
C THR A 393 22.44 10.28 -41.28
N GLU A 394 22.88 9.94 -42.50
CA GLU A 394 24.05 9.07 -42.69
C GLU A 394 25.34 9.69 -42.12
N GLN A 395 25.45 11.02 -42.11
CA GLN A 395 26.67 11.72 -41.69
C GLN A 395 26.82 11.82 -40.16
N ASN A 396 25.71 11.87 -39.42
CA ASN A 396 25.69 12.04 -37.97
C ASN A 396 25.16 10.79 -37.23
N GLY A 397 24.93 9.70 -37.96
CA GLY A 397 24.22 8.53 -37.47
C GLY A 397 24.81 7.93 -36.21
N ASP A 398 26.14 7.73 -36.20
CA ASP A 398 26.88 7.17 -35.07
C ASP A 398 26.82 8.08 -33.84
N PHE A 399 26.98 9.39 -34.04
CA PHE A 399 26.92 10.40 -32.97
C PHE A 399 25.55 10.40 -32.28
N ILE A 400 24.46 10.41 -33.06
CA ILE A 400 23.11 10.38 -32.48
C ILE A 400 22.86 9.05 -31.78
N GLU A 401 23.25 7.93 -32.40
CA GLU A 401 23.00 6.61 -31.83
C GLU A 401 23.68 6.43 -30.46
N GLU A 402 24.91 6.92 -30.30
CA GLU A 402 25.61 6.90 -29.02
C GLU A 402 24.88 7.74 -27.95
N ILE A 403 24.35 8.92 -28.32
CA ILE A 403 23.54 9.76 -27.43
C ILE A 403 22.25 9.04 -27.01
N LEU A 404 21.54 8.42 -27.94
CA LEU A 404 20.29 7.70 -27.65
C LEU A 404 20.53 6.55 -26.68
N VAL A 405 21.63 5.80 -26.85
CA VAL A 405 22.01 4.71 -25.95
C VAL A 405 22.32 5.25 -24.56
N LEU A 406 23.10 6.33 -24.45
CA LEU A 406 23.47 6.91 -23.15
C LEU A 406 22.30 7.55 -22.42
N LEU A 407 21.35 8.19 -23.12
CA LEU A 407 20.13 8.72 -22.51
C LEU A 407 19.34 7.59 -21.83
N ASN A 408 19.13 6.48 -22.54
CA ASN A 408 18.43 5.31 -22.00
C ASN A 408 19.18 4.67 -20.82
N GLN A 409 20.48 4.44 -20.96
CA GLN A 409 21.29 3.87 -19.88
C GLN A 409 21.31 4.76 -18.64
N ALA A 410 21.47 6.07 -18.82
CA ALA A 410 21.50 7.01 -17.72
C ALA A 410 20.18 7.02 -16.93
N ILE A 411 19.03 7.07 -17.61
CA ILE A 411 17.74 7.07 -16.91
C ILE A 411 17.44 5.73 -16.24
N GLU A 412 17.78 4.60 -16.87
CA GLU A 412 17.62 3.29 -16.23
C GLU A 412 18.50 3.17 -14.99
N MET A 413 19.78 3.55 -15.07
CA MET A 413 20.66 3.59 -13.90
C MET A 413 20.14 4.52 -12.80
N HIS A 414 19.54 5.64 -13.19
CA HIS A 414 18.95 6.59 -12.25
C HIS A 414 17.71 6.01 -11.56
N ASP A 415 16.84 5.34 -12.32
CA ASP A 415 15.66 4.65 -11.81
C ASP A 415 16.07 3.52 -10.85
N TYR A 416 17.05 2.69 -11.20
CA TYR A 416 17.53 1.62 -10.31
C TYR A 416 18.33 2.11 -9.09
N ALA A 417 18.66 3.40 -8.98
CA ALA A 417 19.49 3.91 -7.89
C ALA A 417 18.78 3.83 -6.53
N LYS A 418 19.42 3.14 -5.58
CA LYS A 418 19.01 3.00 -4.17
C LYS A 418 20.04 3.58 -3.19
N THR A 419 21.25 3.87 -3.66
CA THR A 419 22.36 4.40 -2.87
C THR A 419 22.92 5.66 -3.51
N GLU A 420 23.52 6.52 -2.69
CA GLU A 420 24.22 7.73 -3.14
C GLU A 420 25.20 7.44 -4.30
N LYS A 421 25.98 6.36 -4.18
CA LYS A 421 26.94 5.97 -5.21
C LYS A 421 26.29 5.59 -6.54
N GLN A 422 25.14 4.92 -6.50
CA GLN A 422 24.38 4.59 -7.73
C GLN A 422 23.86 5.85 -8.41
N PHE A 423 23.39 6.84 -7.65
CA PHE A 423 23.02 8.15 -8.22
C PHE A 423 24.21 8.81 -8.92
N ALA A 424 25.39 8.77 -8.30
CA ALA A 424 26.60 9.33 -8.90
C ALA A 424 27.01 8.59 -10.19
N TYR A 425 26.86 7.26 -10.25
CA TYR A 425 27.10 6.51 -11.48
C TYR A 425 26.12 6.89 -12.59
N ALA A 426 24.82 6.99 -12.30
CA ALA A 426 23.84 7.44 -13.27
C ALA A 426 24.14 8.85 -13.79
N TYR A 427 24.56 9.75 -12.89
CA TYR A 427 25.00 11.10 -13.24
C TYR A 427 26.22 11.09 -14.18
N VAL A 428 27.23 10.26 -13.91
CA VAL A 428 28.41 10.17 -14.77
C VAL A 428 28.07 9.58 -16.13
N THR A 429 27.22 8.56 -16.20
CA THR A 429 26.72 8.01 -17.48
C THR A 429 26.00 9.09 -18.28
N LEU A 430 25.14 9.89 -17.64
CA LEU A 430 24.50 11.02 -18.29
C LEU A 430 25.52 12.06 -18.79
N TYR A 431 26.56 12.33 -18.00
CA TYR A 431 27.62 13.27 -18.34
C TYR A 431 28.44 12.83 -19.57
N MET A 432 28.52 11.53 -19.86
CA MET A 432 29.22 11.04 -21.07
C MET A 432 28.66 11.63 -22.36
N ILE A 433 27.39 12.03 -22.38
CA ILE A 433 26.79 12.75 -23.52
C ILE A 433 27.54 14.06 -23.79
N ILE A 434 27.88 14.81 -22.73
CA ILE A 434 28.68 16.04 -22.86
C ILE A 434 30.07 15.74 -23.41
N GLU A 435 30.67 14.62 -23.01
CA GLU A 435 32.00 14.20 -23.49
C GLU A 435 31.97 13.87 -24.99
N ILE A 436 30.91 13.22 -25.46
CA ILE A 436 30.68 12.97 -26.89
C ILE A 436 30.47 14.28 -27.65
N MET A 437 29.64 15.20 -27.13
CA MET A 437 29.44 16.52 -27.74
C MET A 437 30.76 17.30 -27.83
N ASN A 438 31.58 17.26 -26.78
CA ASN A 438 32.90 17.87 -26.78
C ASN A 438 33.81 17.25 -27.84
N LYS A 439 33.80 15.92 -27.99
CA LYS A 439 34.60 15.24 -29.02
C LYS A 439 34.15 15.59 -30.44
N GLU A 440 32.84 15.75 -30.64
CA GLU A 440 32.27 16.05 -31.95
C GLU A 440 32.55 17.50 -32.39
N TYR A 441 32.30 18.46 -31.50
CA TYR A 441 32.33 19.89 -31.85
C TYR A 441 33.62 20.62 -31.49
N ALA A 442 34.31 20.22 -30.41
CA ALA A 442 35.53 20.90 -29.97
C ALA A 442 36.77 20.13 -30.47
N LYS A 443 37.38 20.61 -31.56
CA LYS A 443 38.55 19.98 -32.20
C LYS A 443 39.82 20.79 -31.94
N GLU A 444 40.95 20.10 -31.83
CA GLU A 444 42.26 20.75 -31.69
C GLU A 444 42.80 21.09 -33.09
N ASN A 445 43.16 22.35 -33.32
CA ASN A 445 43.80 22.78 -34.57
C ASN A 445 45.31 22.50 -34.57
N GLU A 446 46.00 22.80 -35.68
CA GLU A 446 47.45 22.58 -35.82
C GLU A 446 48.31 23.30 -34.75
N GLU A 447 47.80 24.43 -34.23
CA GLU A 447 48.46 25.23 -33.19
C GLU A 447 48.15 24.76 -31.77
N LYS A 448 47.47 23.61 -31.63
CA LYS A 448 47.00 23.05 -30.35
C LYS A 448 45.96 23.90 -29.63
N ASN A 449 45.22 24.73 -30.37
CA ASN A 449 44.09 25.48 -29.85
C ASN A 449 42.80 24.68 -30.04
N TRP A 450 41.97 24.63 -29.00
CA TRP A 450 40.61 24.09 -29.11
C TRP A 450 39.72 25.05 -29.88
N CYS A 451 39.07 24.54 -30.94
CA CYS A 451 38.26 25.29 -31.88
C CYS A 451 36.89 24.62 -32.09
N ILE A 452 35.91 25.42 -32.49
CA ILE A 452 34.57 25.03 -32.94
C ILE A 452 34.40 25.66 -34.32
N ASP A 453 34.12 24.87 -35.35
CA ASP A 453 34.01 25.34 -36.74
C ASP A 453 35.19 26.24 -37.17
N ASP A 454 36.41 25.82 -36.83
CA ASP A 454 37.68 26.55 -37.05
C ASP A 454 37.84 27.88 -36.28
N GLU A 455 36.85 28.29 -35.49
CA GLU A 455 36.97 29.41 -34.56
C GLU A 455 37.47 28.98 -33.18
N LYS A 456 38.44 29.70 -32.61
CA LYS A 456 38.96 29.42 -31.27
C LYS A 456 37.83 29.48 -30.22
N ILE A 457 37.81 28.51 -29.31
CA ILE A 457 36.87 28.51 -28.19
C ILE A 457 37.19 29.71 -27.28
N LYS A 458 36.19 30.55 -27.07
CA LYS A 458 36.24 31.73 -26.20
C LYS A 458 36.25 31.30 -24.74
N LYS A 459 36.97 32.04 -23.89
CA LYS A 459 37.01 31.79 -22.45
C LYS A 459 35.87 32.52 -21.75
N TRP A 460 34.73 31.84 -21.62
CA TRP A 460 33.53 32.39 -21.01
C TRP A 460 33.67 32.47 -19.48
N ARG A 461 33.46 33.67 -18.92
CA ARG A 461 33.50 33.92 -17.48
C ARG A 461 32.58 35.07 -17.08
N LYS A 462 32.41 35.28 -15.78
CA LYS A 462 31.69 36.45 -15.27
C LYS A 462 32.62 37.67 -15.29
N ILE A 463 32.20 38.75 -15.94
CA ILE A 463 32.87 40.07 -15.99
C ILE A 463 31.80 41.12 -15.66
N ASP A 464 32.03 41.97 -14.67
CA ASP A 464 31.12 43.07 -14.30
C ASP A 464 29.63 42.69 -14.21
N HIS A 465 29.36 41.56 -13.54
CA HIS A 465 28.04 40.98 -13.30
C HIS A 465 27.35 40.32 -14.50
N THR A 466 27.90 40.39 -15.71
CA THR A 466 27.44 39.67 -16.90
C THR A 466 28.39 38.53 -17.25
N ILE A 467 27.93 37.62 -18.10
CA ILE A 467 28.81 36.63 -18.72
C ILE A 467 29.43 37.25 -19.97
N ASP A 468 30.75 37.21 -20.07
CA ASP A 468 31.51 37.69 -21.21
C ASP A 468 32.76 36.81 -21.42
N PHE A 469 33.52 37.05 -22.48
CA PHE A 469 34.72 36.27 -22.80
C PHE A 469 36.02 37.05 -22.61
N ASP A 470 37.09 36.34 -22.25
CA ASP A 470 38.44 36.90 -22.10
C ASP A 470 39.47 36.11 -22.93
N ASP A 471 39.94 36.71 -24.01
CA ASP A 471 40.91 36.10 -24.92
C ASP A 471 42.38 36.40 -24.57
N THR A 472 42.69 36.83 -23.33
CA THR A 472 44.07 36.88 -22.83
C THR A 472 44.65 35.46 -22.69
N ASP A 473 45.14 34.96 -23.81
CA ASP A 473 45.98 33.79 -24.09
C ASP A 473 46.11 32.71 -22.98
N GLU A 474 45.38 31.59 -23.16
CA GLU A 474 45.68 30.30 -22.54
C GLU A 474 45.50 29.21 -23.62
N LYS A 475 46.57 28.44 -23.92
CA LYS A 475 46.56 27.26 -24.80
C LYS A 475 45.63 26.14 -24.32
N TYR A 476 45.18 26.18 -23.07
CA TYR A 476 44.32 25.17 -22.46
C TYR A 476 42.94 25.74 -22.14
N ARG A 477 41.88 25.18 -22.74
CA ARG A 477 40.50 25.47 -22.38
C ARG A 477 39.97 24.35 -21.50
N SER A 478 39.48 24.72 -20.31
CA SER A 478 38.86 23.77 -19.37
C SER A 478 37.63 23.11 -19.99
N GLU A 479 37.24 21.95 -19.45
CA GLU A 479 36.02 21.24 -19.84
C GLU A 479 34.79 22.16 -19.85
N ALA A 480 34.64 23.02 -18.83
CA ALA A 480 33.58 24.02 -18.76
C ALA A 480 33.60 25.00 -19.94
N ASN A 481 34.78 25.44 -20.39
CA ASN A 481 34.89 26.34 -21.54
C ASN A 481 34.54 25.65 -22.86
N LYS A 482 34.84 24.35 -23.01
CA LYS A 482 34.40 23.59 -24.19
C LYS A 482 32.88 23.53 -24.26
N ILE A 483 32.23 23.19 -23.14
CA ILE A 483 30.77 23.13 -23.04
C ILE A 483 30.15 24.50 -23.31
N LEU A 484 30.69 25.57 -22.74
CA LEU A 484 30.20 26.94 -22.98
C LEU A 484 30.45 27.40 -24.41
N GLY A 485 31.57 27.01 -25.02
CA GLY A 485 31.83 27.21 -26.43
C GLY A 485 30.78 26.55 -27.30
N ILE A 486 30.45 25.28 -27.04
CA ILE A 486 29.38 24.57 -27.76
C ILE A 486 28.04 25.27 -27.53
N ALA A 487 27.69 25.57 -26.28
CA ALA A 487 26.41 26.21 -25.97
C ALA A 487 26.25 27.58 -26.66
N ILE A 488 27.25 28.46 -26.53
CA ILE A 488 27.14 29.87 -26.89
C ILE A 488 27.66 30.17 -28.30
N GLN A 489 28.77 29.56 -28.72
CA GLN A 489 29.38 29.80 -30.04
C GLN A 489 28.76 28.91 -31.11
N LYS A 490 28.54 27.61 -30.83
CA LYS A 490 27.99 26.67 -31.82
C LYS A 490 26.46 26.70 -31.89
N LEU A 491 25.81 26.64 -30.73
CA LEU A 491 24.36 26.46 -30.61
C LEU A 491 23.59 27.76 -30.35
N GLU A 492 24.31 28.90 -30.32
CA GLU A 492 23.76 30.24 -30.12
C GLU A 492 22.81 30.36 -28.90
N ILE A 493 23.06 29.59 -27.84
CA ILE A 493 22.29 29.68 -26.59
C ILE A 493 22.58 31.03 -25.93
N GLU A 494 21.52 31.64 -25.39
CA GLU A 494 21.60 32.95 -24.73
C GLU A 494 22.64 32.96 -23.60
N LYS A 495 23.47 34.00 -23.61
CA LYS A 495 24.55 34.21 -22.66
C LYS A 495 23.98 34.69 -21.32
N THR A 496 23.65 33.74 -20.44
CA THR A 496 23.15 34.04 -19.09
C THR A 496 24.17 33.68 -18.00
N ASN A 497 24.06 34.32 -16.83
CA ASN A 497 24.83 33.87 -15.67
C ASN A 497 24.44 32.45 -15.22
N GLU A 498 23.20 32.04 -15.49
CA GLU A 498 22.69 30.73 -15.12
C GLU A 498 23.38 29.61 -15.89
N ILE A 499 23.55 29.74 -17.22
CA ILE A 499 24.25 28.70 -18.01
C ILE A 499 25.70 28.52 -17.55
N LEU A 500 26.40 29.61 -17.25
CA LEU A 500 27.76 29.56 -16.71
C LEU A 500 27.82 28.83 -15.36
N LEU A 501 26.90 29.15 -14.44
CA LEU A 501 26.87 28.53 -13.12
C LEU A 501 26.51 27.04 -13.22
N THR A 502 25.51 26.69 -14.01
CA THR A 502 25.07 25.31 -14.22
C THR A 502 26.18 24.45 -14.83
N VAL A 503 26.84 24.92 -15.90
CA VAL A 503 27.98 24.20 -16.50
C VAL A 503 29.10 23.99 -15.48
N ASN A 504 29.50 25.04 -14.76
CA ASN A 504 30.57 24.93 -13.76
C ASN A 504 30.22 23.96 -12.63
N ARG A 505 28.98 23.98 -12.13
CA ARG A 505 28.51 23.02 -11.12
C ARG A 505 28.55 21.59 -11.67
N CYS A 506 28.05 21.38 -12.88
CA CYS A 506 28.00 20.06 -13.48
C CYS A 506 29.38 19.44 -13.70
N VAL A 507 30.33 20.23 -14.22
CA VAL A 507 31.73 19.85 -14.42
C VAL A 507 32.41 19.57 -13.08
N THR A 508 32.23 20.46 -12.10
CA THR A 508 32.84 20.33 -10.76
C THR A 508 32.43 19.02 -10.08
N ARG A 509 31.13 18.69 -10.12
CA ARG A 509 30.57 17.43 -9.59
C ARG A 509 31.22 16.21 -10.22
N ARG A 510 31.27 16.14 -11.56
CA ARG A 510 31.91 15.03 -12.30
C ARG A 510 33.40 14.91 -11.97
N THR A 511 34.12 16.04 -11.96
CA THR A 511 35.56 16.08 -11.69
C THR A 511 35.89 15.60 -10.30
N ILE A 512 35.18 16.05 -9.26
CA ILE A 512 35.43 15.62 -7.88
C ILE A 512 35.13 14.13 -7.69
N PHE A 513 34.07 13.62 -8.32
CA PHE A 513 33.74 12.20 -8.20
C PHE A 513 34.80 11.29 -8.83
N ILE A 514 35.33 11.66 -10.00
CA ILE A 514 36.37 10.87 -10.70
C ILE A 514 37.76 11.13 -10.09
N HIS A 515 38.02 12.36 -9.65
CA HIS A 515 39.27 12.79 -9.04
C HIS A 515 39.02 13.44 -7.67
N PRO A 516 38.84 12.64 -6.58
CA PRO A 516 38.52 13.17 -5.25
C PRO A 516 39.57 14.11 -4.64
N LYS A 517 40.78 14.15 -5.21
CA LYS A 517 41.87 15.04 -4.82
C LYS A 517 42.07 16.22 -5.76
N ALA A 518 41.09 16.51 -6.63
CA ALA A 518 41.17 17.64 -7.55
C ALA A 518 41.29 18.96 -6.78
N THR A 519 42.21 19.83 -7.22
CA THR A 519 42.46 21.14 -6.64
C THR A 519 42.11 22.26 -7.61
N ASN A 520 41.71 23.41 -7.08
CA ASN A 520 41.48 24.62 -7.86
C ASN A 520 42.83 25.25 -8.28
N LYS A 521 42.79 26.39 -9.01
CA LYS A 521 44.00 27.11 -9.44
C LYS A 521 44.87 27.63 -8.27
N GLU A 522 44.30 27.72 -7.06
CA GLU A 522 44.97 28.16 -5.83
C GLU A 522 45.54 26.98 -5.03
N GLY A 523 45.40 25.74 -5.52
CA GLY A 523 45.87 24.53 -4.85
C GLY A 523 44.94 23.99 -3.76
N GLU A 524 43.76 24.60 -3.58
CA GLU A 524 42.77 24.16 -2.60
C GLU A 524 41.92 23.01 -3.14
N LEU A 525 41.55 22.06 -2.29
CA LEU A 525 40.64 20.97 -2.67
C LEU A 525 39.30 21.53 -3.15
N MET A 526 38.89 21.10 -4.34
CA MET A 526 37.59 21.47 -4.90
C MET A 526 36.47 20.90 -4.01
N LYS A 527 35.42 21.68 -3.75
CA LYS A 527 34.25 21.27 -2.97
C LYS A 527 33.03 21.16 -3.89
N ALA A 528 32.34 20.02 -3.83
CA ALA A 528 31.04 19.81 -4.49
C ALA A 528 29.91 20.09 -3.51
N ASP A 529 28.75 20.42 -4.04
CA ASP A 529 27.50 20.59 -3.28
C ASP A 529 26.80 19.27 -2.93
N GLY A 530 27.44 18.12 -3.18
CA GLY A 530 26.91 16.78 -2.91
C GLY A 530 25.78 16.33 -3.85
N LYS A 531 25.28 17.19 -4.75
CA LYS A 531 24.09 16.88 -5.56
C LYS A 531 24.30 15.75 -6.57
N ILE A 532 25.55 15.42 -6.91
CA ILE A 532 25.87 14.24 -7.73
C ILE A 532 25.33 12.93 -7.14
N TYR A 533 25.15 12.87 -5.83
CA TYR A 533 24.63 11.70 -5.10
C TYR A 533 23.10 11.69 -4.98
N THR A 534 22.41 12.62 -5.65
CA THR A 534 20.96 12.85 -5.47
C THR A 534 20.25 13.03 -6.81
N LYS A 535 18.92 12.93 -6.81
CA LYS A 535 18.09 13.21 -7.99
C LYS A 535 18.24 14.64 -8.52
N ASP A 536 18.46 15.62 -7.65
CA ASP A 536 18.52 17.02 -8.05
C ASP A 536 19.73 17.29 -8.97
N GLY A 537 20.86 16.64 -8.71
CA GLY A 537 22.04 16.72 -9.58
C GLY A 537 21.79 16.11 -10.95
N PHE A 538 21.15 14.95 -11.00
CA PHE A 538 20.78 14.29 -12.26
C PHE A 538 19.82 15.15 -13.08
N ILE A 539 18.76 15.69 -12.45
CA ILE A 539 17.79 16.57 -13.11
C ILE A 539 18.45 17.84 -13.65
N GLU A 540 19.34 18.47 -12.88
CA GLU A 540 20.06 19.67 -13.32
C GLU A 540 20.96 19.39 -14.53
N LEU A 541 21.70 18.28 -14.52
CA LEU A 541 22.51 17.85 -15.66
C LEU A 541 21.65 17.49 -16.88
N PHE A 542 20.53 16.79 -16.66
CA PHE A 542 19.60 16.45 -17.73
C PHE A 542 19.00 17.71 -18.38
N ASN A 543 18.61 18.71 -17.59
CA ASN A 543 18.12 19.99 -18.12
C ASN A 543 19.16 20.68 -19.01
N LEU A 544 20.45 20.66 -18.60
CA LEU A 544 21.54 21.18 -19.43
C LEU A 544 21.68 20.40 -20.74
N ILE A 545 21.68 19.07 -20.67
CA ILE A 545 21.82 18.21 -21.86
C ILE A 545 20.62 18.37 -22.80
N GLU A 546 19.39 18.40 -22.27
CA GLU A 546 18.19 18.61 -23.07
C GLU A 546 18.23 19.96 -23.79
N LEU A 547 18.67 21.04 -23.10
CA LEU A 547 18.85 22.35 -23.70
C LEU A 547 19.84 22.30 -24.87
N LEU A 548 21.00 21.66 -24.67
CA LEU A 548 22.03 21.53 -25.71
C LEU A 548 21.51 20.71 -26.91
N LEU A 549 20.95 19.52 -26.65
CA LEU A 549 20.52 18.58 -27.69
C LEU A 549 19.33 19.11 -28.50
N THR A 550 18.41 19.86 -27.89
CA THR A 550 17.28 20.47 -28.60
C THR A 550 17.74 21.51 -29.62
N LYS A 551 18.84 22.22 -29.32
CA LYS A 551 19.43 23.28 -30.15
C LYS A 551 20.37 22.78 -31.23
N ILE A 552 20.68 21.49 -31.26
CA ILE A 552 21.50 20.94 -32.35
C ILE A 552 20.72 21.09 -33.66
N GLU A 553 21.21 21.96 -34.52
CA GLU A 553 20.89 21.99 -35.94
C GLU A 553 21.84 21.01 -36.63
N LEU A 554 21.29 19.90 -37.10
CA LEU A 554 22.05 18.92 -37.87
C LEU A 554 21.89 19.33 -39.33
N SER A 555 22.99 19.80 -39.92
CA SER A 555 23.06 20.16 -41.34
C SER A 555 22.59 18.98 -42.19
N VAL A 556 21.58 19.22 -43.03
CA VAL A 556 21.01 18.27 -44.00
C VAL A 556 22.03 17.97 -45.09
#